data_AF-A0A6P0B567-F1
#
_entry.id   AF-A0A6P0B567-F1
#
_cell.length_a   1.000
_cell.length_b   1.000
_cell.length_c   1.000
_cell.angle_alpha   90.00
_cell.angle_beta   90.00
_cell.angle_gamma   90.00
#
_symmetry.space_group_name_H-M   'P 1'
#
loop_
_entity.id
_entity.type
_entity.pdbx_description
1 polymer ?
#
loop_
_entity_poly.entity_id
_entity_poly.type
_entity_poly.pdbx_seq_one_letter_code
_entity_poly.pdbx_strand_id
1 'polypeptide(L)'
;MTHLDLTILVIDENAIRASIIEEGLREAGHVRVTVVHEVNGIARIVETLMPDVIIIDIENPNRDMMEHLFQLTRTVSRPIAMFVDRSDTASIEAAVDAGVSAYIVDGLKKERVKPILDMAVSRFNAFNRLRRELADARSALEERKLVERAKGILMKMRGLSEEEAFALLRQTAMNEKKKMSEIAQSVVTAAGLLM
;
A
#
# COMPACT_ATOMS: atom_id res chain seq x y z
N MET A 1 -4.26 5.14 -16.84
CA MET A 1 -3.89 6.57 -16.90
C MET A 1 -2.65 6.67 -17.75
N THR A 2 -2.65 7.49 -18.79
CA THR A 2 -1.41 7.87 -19.49
C THR A 2 -0.53 8.63 -18.51
N HIS A 3 0.77 8.32 -18.44
CA HIS A 3 1.71 8.89 -17.46
C HIS A 3 1.78 10.44 -17.48
N LEU A 4 1.28 11.09 -18.53
CA LEU A 4 1.34 12.53 -18.76
C LEU A 4 0.44 13.37 -17.82
N ASP A 5 -0.60 12.80 -17.21
CA ASP A 5 -1.53 13.53 -16.33
C ASP A 5 -1.22 13.41 -14.83
N LEU A 6 -0.12 12.72 -14.48
CA LEU A 6 0.26 12.48 -13.09
C LEU A 6 0.54 13.79 -12.36
N THR A 7 -0.03 13.91 -11.17
CA THR A 7 0.39 14.91 -10.17
C THR A 7 1.63 14.41 -9.45
N ILE A 8 2.70 15.19 -9.52
CA ILE A 8 3.99 14.81 -8.95
C ILE A 8 4.35 15.79 -7.85
N LEU A 9 4.61 15.26 -6.66
CA LEU A 9 5.18 16.02 -5.55
C LEU A 9 6.68 15.76 -5.50
N VAL A 10 7.48 16.81 -5.63
CA VAL A 10 8.95 16.77 -5.46
C VAL A 10 9.30 17.40 -4.12
N ILE A 11 10.07 16.68 -3.31
CA ILE A 11 10.57 17.13 -2.02
C ILE A 11 12.09 17.17 -2.11
N ASP A 12 12.66 18.36 -2.03
CA ASP A 12 14.10 18.58 -2.14
C ASP A 12 14.48 19.90 -1.46
N GLU A 13 15.30 19.84 -0.41
CA GLU A 13 15.76 21.01 0.36
C GLU A 13 16.63 21.96 -0.48
N ASN A 14 17.22 21.47 -1.56
CA ASN A 14 18.07 22.24 -2.46
C ASN A 14 17.27 22.77 -3.65
N ALA A 15 16.99 24.07 -3.64
CA ALA A 15 16.22 24.73 -4.71
C ALA A 15 16.80 24.56 -6.12
N ILE A 16 18.14 24.46 -6.25
CA ILE A 16 18.80 24.30 -7.55
C ILE A 16 18.53 22.89 -8.10
N ARG A 17 18.72 21.85 -7.27
CA ARG A 17 18.44 20.46 -7.65
C ARG A 17 16.96 20.27 -7.96
N ALA A 18 16.09 20.79 -7.10
CA ALA A 18 14.66 20.76 -7.28
C ALA A 18 14.22 21.36 -8.62
N SER A 19 14.81 22.49 -9.02
CA SER A 19 14.56 23.12 -10.32
C SER A 19 14.97 22.22 -11.50
N ILE A 20 16.11 21.53 -11.40
CA ILE A 20 16.57 20.59 -12.46
C ILE A 20 15.61 19.41 -12.59
N ILE A 21 15.12 18.89 -11.45
CA ILE A 21 14.17 17.78 -11.40
C ILE A 21 12.83 18.21 -12.00
N GLU A 22 12.32 19.37 -11.59
CA GLU A 22 11.08 19.94 -12.12
C GLU A 22 11.17 20.14 -13.64
N GLU A 23 12.27 20.72 -14.13
CA GLU A 23 12.50 20.90 -15.57
C GLU A 23 12.55 19.56 -16.30
N GLY A 24 13.24 18.56 -15.76
CA GLY A 24 13.29 17.21 -16.31
C GLY A 24 11.92 16.53 -16.39
N LEU A 25 11.08 16.71 -15.37
CA LEU A 25 9.71 16.22 -15.35
C LEU A 25 8.85 16.92 -16.40
N ARG A 26 8.97 18.25 -16.53
CA ARG A 26 8.20 19.04 -17.50
C ARG A 26 8.57 18.68 -18.93
N GLU A 27 9.85 18.50 -19.24
CA GLU A 27 10.31 18.05 -20.56
C GLU A 27 9.86 16.62 -20.89
N ALA A 28 9.75 15.75 -19.87
CA ALA A 28 9.18 14.42 -20.03
C ALA A 28 7.65 14.44 -20.25
N GLY A 29 7.01 15.61 -20.19
CA GLY A 29 5.59 15.84 -20.43
C GLY A 29 4.73 15.90 -19.17
N HIS A 30 5.33 15.88 -17.97
CA HIS A 30 4.61 16.02 -16.71
C HIS A 30 4.47 17.50 -16.33
N VAL A 31 3.27 18.05 -16.51
CA VAL A 31 3.03 19.49 -16.31
C VAL A 31 2.58 19.84 -14.88
N ARG A 32 2.11 18.85 -14.10
CA ARG A 32 1.54 19.01 -12.76
C ARG A 32 2.55 18.65 -11.67
N VAL A 33 3.63 19.42 -11.61
CA VAL A 33 4.69 19.26 -10.60
C VAL A 33 4.51 20.29 -9.50
N THR A 34 4.52 19.85 -8.25
CA THR A 34 4.60 20.71 -7.07
C THR A 34 5.89 20.43 -6.34
N VAL A 35 6.69 21.47 -6.11
CA VAL A 35 7.97 21.37 -5.42
C VAL A 35 7.83 21.90 -4.00
N VAL A 36 8.39 21.16 -3.04
CA VAL A 36 8.45 21.53 -1.62
C VAL A 36 9.90 21.41 -1.16
N HIS A 37 10.38 22.41 -0.44
CA HIS A 37 11.77 22.48 0.02
C HIS A 37 11.95 22.08 1.49
N GLU A 38 10.92 21.51 2.10
CA GLU A 38 10.93 21.08 3.50
C GLU A 38 10.46 19.63 3.62
N VAL A 39 11.20 18.84 4.38
CA VAL A 39 10.92 17.42 4.64
C VAL A 39 9.93 17.24 5.81
N ASN A 40 9.61 18.31 6.53
CA ASN A 40 8.67 18.29 7.64
C ASN A 40 7.22 18.43 7.14
N GLY A 41 6.29 17.72 7.78
CA GLY A 41 4.86 17.86 7.47
C GLY A 41 4.42 17.24 6.13
N ILE A 42 5.26 16.40 5.51
CA ILE A 42 4.97 15.74 4.22
C ILE A 42 3.60 15.03 4.24
N ALA A 43 3.25 14.36 5.34
CA ALA A 43 1.97 13.65 5.45
C ALA A 43 0.77 14.56 5.14
N ARG A 44 0.74 15.77 5.73
CA ARG A 44 -0.33 16.75 5.52
C ARG A 44 -0.36 17.26 4.07
N ILE A 45 0.81 17.48 3.48
CA ILE A 45 0.94 17.92 2.09
C ILE A 45 0.41 16.84 1.15
N VAL A 46 0.78 15.58 1.37
CA VAL A 46 0.32 14.43 0.60
C VAL A 46 -1.19 14.25 0.73
N GLU A 47 -1.76 14.40 1.93
CA GLU A 47 -3.22 14.34 2.14
C GLU A 47 -3.96 15.47 1.42
N THR A 48 -3.39 16.67 1.38
CA THR A 48 -4.02 17.84 0.77
C THR A 48 -3.91 17.83 -0.75
N LEU A 49 -2.71 17.56 -1.27
CA LEU A 49 -2.43 17.59 -2.71
C LEU A 49 -2.82 16.29 -3.41
N MET A 50 -2.91 15.18 -2.66
CA MET A 50 -3.18 13.83 -3.16
C MET A 50 -2.35 13.47 -4.41
N PRO A 51 -1.00 13.61 -4.36
CA PRO A 51 -0.16 13.39 -5.52
C PRO A 51 -0.23 11.94 -6.00
N ASP A 52 -0.12 11.73 -7.30
CA ASP A 52 -0.05 10.41 -7.91
C ASP A 52 1.32 9.76 -7.72
N VAL A 53 2.38 10.56 -7.64
CA VAL A 53 3.75 10.09 -7.38
C VAL A 53 4.49 11.10 -6.49
N ILE A 54 5.35 10.58 -5.60
CA ILE A 54 6.21 11.39 -4.74
C ILE A 54 7.66 11.10 -5.10
N ILE A 55 8.43 12.16 -5.33
CA ILE A 55 9.88 12.14 -5.50
C ILE A 55 10.48 12.83 -4.28
N ILE A 56 11.41 12.16 -3.62
CA ILE A 56 12.14 12.69 -2.47
C ILE A 56 13.61 12.66 -2.82
N ASP A 57 14.25 13.82 -2.90
CA ASP A 57 15.69 13.93 -3.11
C ASP A 57 16.33 14.44 -1.82
N ILE A 58 17.31 13.69 -1.31
CA ILE A 58 17.91 13.95 0.00
C ILE A 58 19.42 13.89 -0.10
N GLU A 59 20.05 15.00 0.28
CA GLU A 59 21.48 15.10 0.42
C GLU A 59 21.92 14.61 1.80
N ASN A 60 22.72 13.54 1.84
CA ASN A 60 23.31 12.96 3.06
C ASN A 60 22.31 12.76 4.23
N PRO A 61 21.29 11.89 4.07
CA PRO A 61 20.33 11.66 5.13
C PRO A 61 20.97 11.04 6.38
N ASN A 62 20.56 11.51 7.56
CA ASN A 62 20.84 10.80 8.81
C ASN A 62 19.81 9.68 9.05
N ARG A 63 20.10 8.79 10.01
CA ARG A 63 19.24 7.62 10.30
C ARG A 63 17.85 8.01 10.76
N ASP A 64 17.74 9.02 11.63
CA ASP A 64 16.47 9.46 12.19
C ASP A 64 15.52 10.00 11.10
N MET A 65 16.06 10.77 10.14
CA MET A 65 15.31 11.26 8.99
C MET A 65 14.85 10.12 8.08
N MET A 66 15.73 9.13 7.81
CA MET A 66 15.35 7.95 7.03
C MET A 66 14.22 7.18 7.70
N GLU A 67 14.28 7.00 9.02
CA GLU A 67 13.24 6.30 9.77
C GLU A 67 11.89 7.02 9.67
N HIS A 68 11.86 8.35 9.84
CA HIS A 68 10.65 9.16 9.64
C HIS A 68 10.06 9.00 8.22
N LEU A 69 10.90 9.01 7.19
CA LEU A 69 10.45 8.86 5.80
C LEU A 69 9.95 7.45 5.49
N PHE A 70 10.52 6.43 6.12
CA PHE A 70 10.03 5.07 6.04
C PHE A 70 8.66 4.91 6.72
N GLN A 71 8.44 5.56 7.87
CA GLN A 71 7.13 5.57 8.51
C GLN A 71 6.07 6.26 7.63
N LEU A 72 6.43 7.37 6.99
CA LEU A 72 5.60 8.03 5.99
C LEU A 72 5.27 7.08 4.82
N THR A 73 6.26 6.39 4.27
CA THR A 73 6.07 5.47 3.13
C THR A 73 5.10 4.33 3.46
N ARG A 74 5.11 3.83 4.70
CA ARG A 74 4.19 2.76 5.13
C ARG A 74 2.74 3.21 5.26
N THR A 75 2.51 4.50 5.54
CA THR A 75 1.17 5.08 5.71
C THR A 75 0.62 5.66 4.41
N VAL A 76 1.49 6.17 3.55
CA VAL A 76 1.12 6.75 2.26
C VAL A 76 0.99 5.66 1.20
N SER A 77 -0.23 5.51 0.67
CA SER A 77 -0.50 4.59 -0.45
C SER A 77 -0.22 5.24 -1.80
N ARG A 78 1.01 5.73 -2.03
CA ARG A 78 1.46 6.31 -3.31
C ARG A 78 2.84 5.75 -3.69
N PRO A 79 3.18 5.67 -4.99
CA PRO A 79 4.53 5.40 -5.44
C PRO A 79 5.49 6.47 -4.92
N ILE A 80 6.58 6.03 -4.29
CA ILE A 80 7.64 6.91 -3.78
C ILE A 80 8.97 6.53 -4.41
N ALA A 81 9.62 7.49 -5.06
CA ALA A 81 11.00 7.38 -5.53
C ALA A 81 11.89 8.25 -4.65
N MET A 82 12.85 7.63 -3.97
CA MET A 82 13.82 8.29 -3.10
C MET A 82 15.20 8.30 -3.76
N PHE A 83 15.81 9.48 -3.78
CA PHE A 83 17.13 9.72 -4.33
C PHE A 83 18.05 10.16 -3.19
N VAL A 84 19.20 9.51 -3.11
CA VAL A 84 20.20 9.76 -2.07
C VAL A 84 21.59 9.77 -2.67
N ASP A 85 22.46 10.66 -2.16
CA ASP A 85 23.81 10.78 -2.70
C ASP A 85 24.73 9.67 -2.17
N ARG A 86 24.52 9.22 -0.94
CA ARG A 86 25.24 8.10 -0.30
C ARG A 86 24.30 7.25 0.54
N SER A 87 24.51 5.94 0.50
CA SER A 87 23.76 4.96 1.29
C SER A 87 24.62 3.76 1.61
N ASP A 88 24.41 3.14 2.76
CA ASP A 88 24.91 1.80 3.06
C ASP A 88 23.91 0.72 2.60
N THR A 89 24.35 -0.54 2.59
CA THR A 89 23.50 -1.69 2.22
C THR A 89 22.29 -1.83 3.14
N ALA A 90 22.46 -1.56 4.44
CA ALA A 90 21.40 -1.64 5.43
C ALA A 90 20.24 -0.67 5.12
N SER A 91 20.55 0.55 4.68
CA SER A 91 19.53 1.54 4.30
C SER A 91 18.78 1.14 3.03
N ILE A 92 19.43 0.45 2.09
CA ILE A 92 18.78 -0.06 0.88
C ILE A 92 17.76 -1.14 1.24
N GLU A 93 18.14 -2.11 2.07
CA GLU A 93 17.24 -3.17 2.54
C GLU A 93 16.06 -2.59 3.34
N ALA A 94 16.35 -1.67 4.26
CA ALA A 94 15.33 -0.98 5.04
C ALA A 94 14.33 -0.19 4.16
N ALA A 95 14.81 0.43 3.07
CA ALA A 95 13.95 1.14 2.12
C ALA A 95 12.99 0.19 1.39
N VAL A 96 13.47 -0.99 0.98
CA VAL A 96 12.63 -2.02 0.37
C VAL A 96 11.58 -2.52 1.35
N ASP A 97 11.97 -2.81 2.60
CA ASP A 97 11.06 -3.25 3.66
C ASP A 97 10.04 -2.17 4.05
N ALA A 98 10.40 -0.89 3.90
CA ALA A 98 9.50 0.25 4.09
C ALA A 98 8.47 0.40 2.97
N GLY A 99 8.66 -0.28 1.83
CA GLY A 99 7.77 -0.20 0.67
C GLY A 99 8.11 0.95 -0.29
N VAL A 100 9.33 1.49 -0.22
CA VAL A 100 9.81 2.49 -1.18
C VAL A 100 9.82 1.85 -2.57
N SER A 101 9.22 2.53 -3.54
CA SER A 101 9.06 1.99 -4.89
C SER A 101 10.37 2.02 -5.68
N ALA A 102 11.19 3.04 -5.46
CA ALA A 102 12.53 3.13 -6.00
C ALA A 102 13.47 3.84 -5.01
N TYR A 103 14.62 3.26 -4.72
CA TYR A 103 15.68 3.87 -3.89
C TYR A 103 16.96 3.94 -4.71
N ILE A 104 17.44 5.15 -4.99
CA ILE A 104 18.49 5.40 -5.96
C ILE A 104 19.66 6.08 -5.27
N VAL A 105 20.80 5.39 -5.29
CA VAL A 105 22.10 5.92 -4.88
C VAL A 105 22.77 6.56 -6.11
N ASP A 106 23.45 7.70 -5.94
CA ASP A 106 24.06 8.57 -6.98
C ASP A 106 23.21 9.80 -7.38
N GLY A 107 22.23 10.17 -6.56
CA GLY A 107 21.38 11.35 -6.80
C GLY A 107 20.55 11.28 -8.09
N LEU A 108 19.87 12.38 -8.41
CA LEU A 108 18.98 12.47 -9.57
C LEU A 108 19.59 13.30 -10.71
N LYS A 109 19.66 12.69 -11.90
CA LYS A 109 20.01 13.37 -13.15
C LYS A 109 18.77 13.52 -14.02
N LYS A 110 18.66 14.64 -14.74
CA LYS A 110 17.48 15.02 -15.55
C LYS A 110 17.03 13.88 -16.48
N GLU A 111 17.96 13.25 -17.17
CA GLU A 111 17.73 12.15 -18.11
C GLU A 111 17.24 10.85 -17.45
N ARG A 112 17.44 10.69 -16.13
CA ARG A 112 17.04 9.50 -15.36
C ARG A 112 15.67 9.65 -14.70
N VAL A 113 15.12 10.86 -14.64
CA VAL A 113 13.87 11.14 -13.92
C VAL A 113 12.71 10.30 -14.46
N LYS A 114 12.44 10.37 -15.76
CA LYS A 114 11.34 9.65 -16.41
C LYS A 114 11.41 8.12 -16.24
N PRO A 115 12.51 7.42 -16.60
CA PRO A 115 12.56 5.97 -16.46
C PRO A 115 12.43 5.51 -15.00
N ILE A 116 12.92 6.31 -14.04
CA ILE A 116 12.80 5.99 -12.62
C ILE A 116 11.37 6.20 -12.12
N LEU A 117 10.70 7.26 -12.56
CA LEU A 117 9.28 7.49 -12.29
C LEU A 117 8.42 6.32 -12.79
N ASP A 118 8.61 5.92 -14.05
CA ASP A 118 7.88 4.83 -14.68
C ASP A 118 8.11 3.50 -13.92
N MET A 119 9.36 3.23 -13.53
CA MET A 119 9.71 2.08 -12.70
C MET A 119 9.03 2.13 -11.33
N ALA A 120 9.04 3.28 -10.65
CA ALA A 120 8.42 3.44 -9.33
C ALA A 120 6.91 3.19 -9.39
N VAL A 121 6.21 3.79 -10.37
CA VAL A 121 4.78 3.57 -10.59
C VAL A 121 4.48 2.10 -10.86
N SER A 122 5.24 1.47 -11.76
CA SER A 122 5.07 0.06 -12.11
C SER A 122 5.26 -0.86 -10.90
N ARG A 123 6.33 -0.65 -10.13
CA ARG A 123 6.65 -1.45 -8.94
C ARG A 123 5.60 -1.27 -7.84
N PHE A 124 5.13 -0.05 -7.61
CA PHE A 124 4.05 0.22 -6.67
C PHE A 124 2.76 -0.51 -7.05
N ASN A 125 2.36 -0.45 -8.33
CA ASN A 125 1.17 -1.12 -8.82
C ASN A 125 1.27 -2.65 -8.70
N ALA A 126 2.42 -3.23 -9.04
CA ALA A 126 2.68 -4.65 -8.90
C ALA A 126 2.61 -5.09 -7.42
N PHE A 127 3.25 -4.33 -6.53
CA PHE A 127 3.26 -4.63 -5.10
C PHE A 127 1.87 -4.52 -4.46
N ASN A 128 1.11 -3.49 -4.81
CA ASN A 128 -0.27 -3.35 -4.34
C ASN A 128 -1.19 -4.44 -4.86
N ARG A 129 -0.98 -4.89 -6.10
CA ARG A 129 -1.71 -6.04 -6.63
C ARG A 129 -1.44 -7.29 -5.80
N LEU A 130 -0.17 -7.60 -5.52
CA LEU A 130 0.21 -8.73 -4.68
C LEU A 130 -0.36 -8.61 -3.26
N ARG A 131 -0.32 -7.42 -2.65
CA ARG A 131 -0.92 -7.18 -1.33
C ARG A 131 -2.42 -7.43 -1.31
N ARG A 132 -3.15 -6.97 -2.34
CA ARG A 132 -4.59 -7.23 -2.47
C ARG A 132 -4.88 -8.72 -2.65
N GLU A 133 -4.18 -9.38 -3.56
CA GLU A 133 -4.34 -10.83 -3.78
C GLU A 133 -4.04 -11.64 -2.50
N LEU A 134 -3.03 -11.26 -1.73
CA LEU A 134 -2.72 -11.87 -0.43
C LEU A 134 -3.83 -11.62 0.60
N ALA A 135 -4.36 -10.40 0.67
CA ALA A 135 -5.45 -10.05 1.58
C ALA A 135 -6.72 -10.85 1.24
N ASP A 136 -7.07 -10.94 -0.04
CA ASP A 136 -8.23 -11.70 -0.53
C ASP A 136 -8.07 -13.19 -0.22
N ALA A 137 -6.89 -13.77 -0.47
CA ALA A 137 -6.60 -15.17 -0.16
C ALA A 137 -6.67 -15.47 1.34
N ARG A 138 -6.14 -14.58 2.19
CA ARG A 138 -6.25 -14.71 3.65
C ARG A 138 -7.70 -14.60 4.10
N SER A 139 -8.45 -13.65 3.57
CA SER A 139 -9.88 -13.50 3.88
C SER A 139 -10.66 -14.75 3.51
N ALA A 140 -10.47 -15.29 2.30
CA ALA A 140 -11.14 -16.51 1.86
C ALA A 140 -10.82 -17.73 2.76
N LEU A 141 -9.57 -17.83 3.23
CA LEU A 141 -9.16 -18.89 4.15
C LEU A 141 -9.85 -18.77 5.52
N GLU A 142 -9.89 -17.57 6.09
CA GLU A 142 -10.57 -17.33 7.37
C GLU A 142 -12.08 -17.52 7.27
N GLU A 143 -12.70 -17.06 6.19
CA GLU A 143 -14.12 -17.31 5.91
C GLU A 143 -14.42 -18.82 5.83
N ARG A 144 -13.57 -19.60 5.16
CA ARG A 144 -13.71 -21.05 5.11
C ARG A 144 -13.62 -21.68 6.50
N LYS A 145 -12.62 -21.30 7.31
CA LYS A 145 -12.48 -21.80 8.69
C LYS A 145 -13.71 -21.48 9.54
N LEU A 146 -14.28 -20.29 9.40
CA LEU A 146 -15.51 -19.90 10.12
C LEU A 146 -16.69 -20.79 9.73
N VAL A 147 -16.88 -21.04 8.43
CA VAL A 147 -17.95 -21.92 7.94
C VAL A 147 -17.78 -23.34 8.48
N GLU A 148 -16.56 -23.89 8.44
CA GLU A 148 -16.29 -25.23 8.99
C GLU A 148 -16.58 -25.31 10.49
N ARG A 149 -16.18 -24.30 11.27
CA ARG A 149 -16.47 -24.23 12.71
C ARG A 149 -17.98 -24.14 12.98
N ALA A 150 -18.69 -23.30 12.23
CA ALA A 150 -20.13 -23.17 12.36
C ALA A 150 -20.87 -24.47 12.01
N LYS A 151 -20.45 -25.19 10.95
CA LYS A 151 -20.98 -26.52 10.63
C LYS A 151 -20.78 -27.47 11.81
N GLY A 152 -19.56 -27.57 12.35
CA GLY A 152 -19.26 -28.45 13.48
C GLY A 152 -20.10 -28.15 14.74
N ILE A 153 -20.40 -26.88 15.00
CA ILE A 153 -21.31 -26.46 16.09
C ILE A 153 -22.75 -26.92 15.79
N LEU A 154 -23.26 -26.65 14.59
CA LEU A 154 -24.62 -27.04 14.20
C LEU A 154 -24.82 -28.56 14.23
N MET A 155 -23.82 -29.32 13.79
CA MET A 155 -23.81 -30.78 13.86
C MET A 155 -23.95 -31.25 15.31
N LYS A 156 -23.15 -30.69 16.24
CA LYS A 156 -23.19 -31.06 17.67
C LYS A 156 -24.47 -30.63 18.38
N MET A 157 -24.93 -29.40 18.16
CA MET A 157 -26.07 -28.84 18.89
C MET A 157 -27.43 -29.32 18.37
N ARG A 158 -27.53 -29.61 17.06
CA ARG A 158 -28.80 -29.98 16.42
C ARG A 158 -28.82 -31.41 15.87
N GLY A 159 -27.72 -32.17 16.00
CA GLY A 159 -27.62 -33.54 15.48
C GLY A 159 -27.66 -33.61 13.95
N LEU A 160 -27.27 -32.54 13.26
CA LEU A 160 -27.26 -32.50 11.80
C LEU A 160 -26.05 -33.22 11.22
N SER A 161 -26.20 -33.79 10.03
CA SER A 161 -25.06 -34.15 9.18
C SER A 161 -24.32 -32.91 8.67
N GLU A 162 -23.13 -33.11 8.11
CA GLU A 162 -22.34 -32.00 7.55
C GLU A 162 -23.06 -31.33 6.37
N GLU A 163 -23.69 -32.13 5.49
CA GLU A 163 -24.43 -31.63 4.33
C GLU A 163 -25.64 -30.78 4.77
N GLU A 164 -26.40 -31.23 5.78
CA GLU A 164 -27.53 -30.50 6.33
C GLU A 164 -27.10 -29.21 7.03
N ALA A 165 -25.99 -29.23 7.78
CA ALA A 165 -25.44 -28.05 8.43
C ALA A 165 -25.00 -27.00 7.39
N PHE A 166 -24.35 -27.43 6.31
CA PHE A 166 -23.97 -26.54 5.21
C PHE A 166 -25.18 -25.96 4.50
N ALA A 167 -26.17 -26.80 4.17
CA ALA A 167 -27.41 -26.37 3.54
C ALA A 167 -28.15 -25.33 4.40
N LEU A 168 -28.20 -25.55 5.71
CA LEU A 168 -28.81 -24.61 6.66
C LEU A 168 -28.09 -23.25 6.69
N LEU A 169 -26.76 -23.24 6.77
CA LEU A 169 -25.97 -22.00 6.72
C LEU A 169 -26.20 -21.23 5.41
N ARG A 170 -26.18 -21.95 4.28
CA ARG A 170 -26.40 -21.35 2.95
C ARG A 170 -27.81 -20.78 2.81
N GLN A 171 -28.84 -21.54 3.22
CA GLN A 171 -30.23 -21.08 3.15
C GLN A 171 -30.45 -19.85 4.03
N THR A 172 -29.88 -19.83 5.23
CA THR A 172 -29.97 -18.70 6.15
C THR A 172 -29.29 -17.46 5.55
N ALA A 173 -28.10 -17.62 4.97
CA ALA A 173 -27.38 -16.54 4.31
C ALA A 173 -28.18 -15.94 3.14
N MET A 174 -28.83 -16.78 2.32
CA MET A 174 -29.69 -16.33 1.23
C MET A 174 -30.92 -15.58 1.73
N ASN A 175 -31.61 -16.10 2.74
CA ASN A 175 -32.80 -15.46 3.33
C ASN A 175 -32.46 -14.09 3.93
N GLU A 176 -31.30 -13.97 4.59
CA GLU A 176 -30.82 -12.75 5.22
C GLU A 176 -30.08 -11.80 4.27
N LYS A 177 -29.86 -12.19 3.01
CA LYS A 177 -29.04 -11.47 2.02
C LYS A 177 -27.64 -11.10 2.53
N LYS A 178 -27.03 -11.99 3.31
CA LYS A 178 -25.69 -11.84 3.89
C LYS A 178 -24.72 -12.85 3.30
N LYS A 179 -23.41 -12.61 3.46
CA LYS A 179 -22.42 -13.63 3.14
C LYS A 179 -22.56 -14.83 4.08
N MET A 180 -22.24 -16.01 3.56
CA MET A 180 -22.27 -17.24 4.36
C MET A 180 -21.29 -17.18 5.55
N SER A 181 -20.15 -16.48 5.39
CA SER A 181 -19.17 -16.22 6.45
C SER A 181 -19.75 -15.39 7.61
N GLU A 182 -20.61 -14.41 7.32
CA GLU A 182 -21.27 -13.57 8.35
C GLU A 182 -22.27 -14.39 9.18
N ILE A 183 -23.04 -15.26 8.54
CA ILE A 183 -23.95 -16.18 9.24
C ILE A 183 -23.14 -17.18 10.08
N ALA A 184 -22.08 -17.75 9.50
CA ALA A 184 -21.20 -18.66 10.23
C ALA A 184 -20.57 -17.99 11.46
N GLN A 185 -20.11 -16.74 11.34
CA GLN A 185 -19.61 -15.95 12.46
C GLN A 185 -20.68 -15.75 13.54
N SER A 186 -21.93 -15.47 13.15
CA SER A 186 -23.04 -15.31 14.09
C SER A 186 -23.30 -16.60 14.88
N VAL A 187 -23.27 -17.75 14.22
CA VAL A 187 -23.39 -19.07 14.87
C VAL A 187 -22.23 -19.32 15.83
N VAL A 188 -20.99 -19.09 15.41
CA VAL A 188 -19.80 -19.29 16.26
C VAL A 188 -19.85 -18.38 17.49
N THR A 189 -20.25 -17.12 17.32
CA THR A 189 -20.35 -16.13 18.40
C THR A 189 -21.44 -16.52 19.39
N ALA A 190 -22.64 -16.89 18.90
CA ALA A 190 -23.74 -17.32 19.75
C ALA A 190 -23.37 -18.57 20.56
N ALA A 191 -22.73 -19.55 19.94
CA ALA A 191 -22.30 -20.77 20.62
C ALA A 191 -21.24 -20.49 21.70
N GLY A 192 -20.31 -19.55 21.47
CA GLY A 192 -19.30 -19.16 22.45
C GLY A 192 -19.85 -18.37 23.66
N LEU A 193 -21.08 -17.86 23.58
CA LEU A 193 -21.77 -17.19 24.69
C LEU A 193 -22.67 -18.14 25.50
N LEU A 194 -23.00 -19.30 24.93
CA LEU A 194 -23.93 -20.29 25.50
C LEU A 194 -23.21 -21.53 26.06
N MET A 195 -21.90 -21.65 25.82
CA MET A 195 -21.01 -22.70 26.34
C MET A 195 -20.02 -22.09 27.31
#